data_AF-A0A1H1EI20-F1
#
_entry.id   AF-A0A1H1EI20-F1
#
_cell.length_a   1.000
_cell.length_b   1.000
_cell.length_c   1.000
_cell.angle_alpha   90.00
_cell.angle_beta   90.00
_cell.angle_gamma   90.00
#
_symmetry.space_group_name_H-M   'P 1'
#
loop_
_entity.id
_entity.type
_entity.pdbx_description
1 polymer ?
#
loop_
_entity_poly.entity_id
_entity_poly.type
_entity_poly.pdbx_seq_one_letter_code
_entity_poly.pdbx_strand_id
1 'polypeptide(L)'
;MSTTHRSTRGADGATAPVPTGRRPLALAAAGLLLAAAVGSGLLGRPTLFETDLTVPLAVLLALAGSWLAGWTSSHHPRWRVVDIVVASVLGVAGGLLLVVWNVAAYGPVSAALAFFPPASALVAGVWLLPGVLGGLVVRRPGAAVYTELVAAVLSALVGNQWGFATVWYGLLEGLGAEVVLALMLYRRWGLPAALAAGAGAGVVVGLLDSLVYYPELPAELKAVYVAFAVVSGVVVAGAGAWALTRALAATGALAPLASGRGASRV
;
A
#
# COMPACT_ATOMS: atom_id res chain seq x y z
N MET A 1 47.25 -60.20 -10.93
CA MET A 1 46.97 -59.01 -11.76
C MET A 1 45.57 -58.51 -11.40
N SER A 2 45.46 -57.63 -10.40
CA SER A 2 44.41 -56.60 -10.28
C SER A 2 44.69 -55.79 -9.00
N THR A 3 44.92 -54.51 -9.23
CA THR A 3 45.43 -53.49 -8.33
C THR A 3 44.33 -52.89 -7.46
N THR A 4 44.63 -52.76 -6.18
CA THR A 4 43.92 -51.93 -5.19
C THR A 4 43.89 -50.46 -5.62
N HIS A 5 42.70 -49.91 -5.88
CA HIS A 5 42.53 -48.47 -6.11
C HIS A 5 42.17 -47.77 -4.80
N ARG A 6 43.14 -47.02 -4.28
CA ARG A 6 43.05 -46.09 -3.15
C ARG A 6 42.21 -44.88 -3.62
N SER A 7 41.10 -44.58 -2.93
CA SER A 7 40.31 -43.36 -3.13
C SER A 7 40.79 -42.31 -2.13
N THR A 8 41.31 -41.20 -2.66
CA THR A 8 41.85 -40.06 -1.93
C THR A 8 40.72 -39.19 -1.36
N ARG A 9 40.59 -39.16 -0.03
CA ARG A 9 40.04 -38.00 0.68
C ARG A 9 40.99 -36.81 0.51
N GLY A 10 40.46 -35.62 0.25
CA GLY A 10 41.18 -34.37 0.45
C GLY A 10 40.93 -33.32 -0.62
N ALA A 11 39.84 -32.56 -0.47
CA ALA A 11 39.77 -31.14 -0.81
C ALA A 11 38.46 -30.61 -0.24
N ASP A 12 38.50 -30.27 1.05
CA ASP A 12 37.47 -29.43 1.68
C ASP A 12 37.45 -28.09 0.94
N GLY A 13 36.54 -27.98 -0.03
CA GLY A 13 36.11 -26.71 -0.58
C GLY A 13 35.37 -25.97 0.52
N ALA A 14 36.12 -25.24 1.36
CA ALA A 14 35.58 -24.22 2.24
C ALA A 14 34.91 -23.16 1.34
N THR A 15 33.62 -23.38 1.05
CA THR A 15 32.77 -22.36 0.47
C THR A 15 32.80 -21.19 1.44
N ALA A 16 33.48 -20.11 1.04
CA ALA A 16 33.40 -18.85 1.78
C ALA A 16 31.92 -18.56 2.01
N PRO A 17 31.50 -18.20 3.24
CA PRO A 17 30.11 -17.87 3.49
C PRO A 17 29.73 -16.74 2.53
N VAL A 18 28.87 -17.05 1.56
CA VAL A 18 28.25 -16.04 0.69
C VAL A 18 27.65 -15.02 1.65
N PRO A 19 28.06 -13.73 1.61
CA PRO A 19 27.51 -12.75 2.53
C PRO A 19 26.03 -12.61 2.21
N THR A 20 25.20 -13.29 2.99
CA THR A 20 23.73 -13.18 2.98
C THR A 20 23.30 -11.89 3.67
N GLY A 21 24.05 -10.81 3.42
CA GLY A 21 23.83 -9.50 3.99
C GLY A 21 22.61 -8.85 3.36
N ARG A 22 21.42 -9.33 3.73
CA ARG A 22 20.21 -8.53 3.62
C ARG A 22 20.48 -7.25 4.41
N ARG A 23 20.67 -6.12 3.72
CA ARG A 23 20.90 -4.80 4.33
C ARG A 23 19.63 -3.96 4.19
N PRO A 24 18.55 -4.27 4.93
CA PRO A 24 17.27 -3.56 4.78
C PRO A 24 17.40 -2.07 5.10
N LEU A 25 18.25 -1.71 6.05
CA LEU A 25 18.54 -0.31 6.37
C LEU A 25 19.15 0.45 5.19
N ALA A 26 19.97 -0.21 4.35
CA ALA A 26 20.54 0.42 3.17
C ALA A 26 19.48 0.69 2.08
N LEU A 27 18.47 -0.18 1.95
CA LEU A 27 17.37 0.01 1.00
C LEU A 27 16.45 1.16 1.42
N ALA A 28 16.10 1.23 2.71
CA ALA A 28 15.31 2.33 3.25
C ALA A 28 16.07 3.67 3.11
N ALA A 29 17.36 3.70 3.47
CA ALA A 29 18.20 4.89 3.33
C ALA A 29 18.34 5.33 1.87
N ALA A 30 18.55 4.40 0.94
CA ALA A 30 18.62 4.71 -0.49
C ALA A 30 17.32 5.33 -1.01
N GLY A 31 16.16 4.79 -0.62
CA GLY A 31 14.86 5.36 -0.99
C GLY A 31 14.67 6.79 -0.49
N LEU A 32 15.03 7.05 0.78
CA LEU A 32 14.97 8.39 1.36
C LEU A 32 15.94 9.39 0.69
N LEU A 33 17.15 8.95 0.35
CA LEU A 33 18.14 9.79 -0.33
C LEU A 33 17.68 10.16 -1.75
N LEU A 34 17.14 9.18 -2.49
CA LEU A 34 16.59 9.43 -3.83
C LEU A 34 15.37 10.36 -3.75
N ALA A 35 14.50 10.17 -2.76
CA ALA A 35 13.38 11.06 -2.51
C ALA A 35 13.83 12.51 -2.24
N ALA A 36 14.87 12.70 -1.41
CA ALA A 36 15.42 14.02 -1.14
C ALA A 36 16.06 14.66 -2.38
N ALA A 37 16.73 13.87 -3.22
CA ALA A 37 17.30 14.36 -4.48
C ALA A 37 16.23 14.84 -5.47
N VAL A 38 15.11 14.11 -5.59
CA VAL A 38 13.97 14.52 -6.41
C VAL A 38 13.30 15.75 -5.81
N GLY A 39 12.99 15.73 -4.51
CA GLY A 39 12.28 16.81 -3.82
C GLY A 39 13.03 18.14 -3.75
N SER A 40 14.37 18.13 -3.83
CA SER A 40 15.19 19.35 -3.89
C SER A 40 15.33 19.94 -5.29
N GLY A 41 14.78 19.28 -6.33
CA GLY A 41 14.91 19.72 -7.72
C GLY A 41 16.30 19.50 -8.32
N LEU A 42 17.20 18.80 -7.61
CA LEU A 42 18.55 18.46 -8.09
C LEU A 42 18.53 17.68 -9.41
N LEU A 43 17.44 16.95 -9.67
CA LEU A 43 17.25 16.12 -10.86
C LEU A 43 16.32 16.77 -11.91
N GLY A 44 16.02 18.07 -11.76
CA GLY A 44 14.99 18.75 -12.55
C GLY A 44 13.57 18.45 -12.05
N ARG A 45 12.56 19.08 -12.67
CA ARG A 45 11.14 18.86 -12.35
C ARG A 45 10.55 17.83 -13.31
N PRO A 46 10.36 16.56 -12.91
CA PRO A 46 9.78 15.56 -13.78
C PRO A 46 8.32 15.90 -14.06
N THR A 47 7.93 15.92 -15.34
CA THR A 47 6.54 16.16 -15.76
C THR A 47 6.04 15.03 -16.65
N LEU A 48 4.80 14.59 -16.43
CA LEU A 48 4.10 13.62 -17.29
C LEU A 48 2.69 14.16 -17.56
N PHE A 49 2.30 14.30 -18.83
CA PHE A 49 1.01 14.92 -19.21
C PHE A 49 0.77 16.26 -18.49
N GLU A 50 1.77 17.14 -18.51
CA GLU A 50 1.76 18.46 -17.85
C GLU A 50 1.63 18.44 -16.31
N THR A 51 1.54 17.25 -15.70
CA THR A 51 1.49 17.07 -14.25
C THR A 51 2.90 17.07 -13.67
N ASP A 52 3.16 17.93 -12.68
CA ASP A 52 4.40 17.92 -11.90
C ASP A 52 4.45 16.67 -11.01
N LEU A 53 5.42 15.79 -11.26
CA LEU A 53 5.61 14.53 -10.56
C LEU A 53 6.66 14.63 -9.45
N THR A 54 7.20 15.81 -9.14
CA THR A 54 8.25 15.97 -8.13
C THR A 54 7.82 15.40 -6.77
N VAL A 55 6.65 15.80 -6.28
CA VAL A 55 6.11 15.31 -5.00
C VAL A 55 5.71 13.82 -5.09
N PRO A 56 4.91 13.37 -6.07
CA PRO A 56 4.56 11.96 -6.23
C PRO A 56 5.78 11.03 -6.31
N LEU A 57 6.83 11.42 -7.06
CA LEU A 57 8.03 10.62 -7.23
C LEU A 57 8.88 10.58 -5.96
N ALA A 58 9.01 11.70 -5.24
CA ALA A 58 9.69 11.71 -3.95
C ALA A 58 9.00 10.79 -2.94
N VAL A 59 7.67 10.86 -2.84
CA VAL A 59 6.89 9.97 -1.97
C VAL A 59 7.04 8.51 -2.40
N LEU A 60 6.96 8.21 -3.71
CA LEU A 60 7.15 6.87 -4.25
C LEU A 60 8.50 6.28 -3.83
N LEU A 61 9.59 7.04 -4.00
CA LEU A 61 10.95 6.58 -3.71
C LEU A 61 11.16 6.30 -2.22
N ALA A 62 10.64 7.17 -1.35
CA ALA A 62 10.71 6.99 0.10
C ALA A 62 9.93 5.74 0.55
N LEU A 63 8.71 5.56 0.05
CA LEU A 63 7.86 4.42 0.37
C LEU A 63 8.43 3.12 -0.22
N ALA A 64 8.91 3.13 -1.46
CA ALA A 64 9.47 1.97 -2.13
C ALA A 64 10.73 1.45 -1.41
N GLY A 65 11.64 2.33 -0.98
CA GLY A 65 12.82 1.94 -0.19
C GLY A 65 12.44 1.26 1.12
N SER A 66 11.46 1.81 1.83
CA SER A 66 10.93 1.26 3.08
C SER A 66 10.21 -0.08 2.87
N TRP A 67 9.42 -0.17 1.80
CA TRP A 67 8.73 -1.40 1.41
C TRP A 67 9.71 -2.52 1.03
N LEU A 68 10.71 -2.23 0.18
CA LEU A 68 11.74 -3.18 -0.21
C LEU A 68 12.56 -3.68 1.00
N ALA A 69 12.85 -2.80 1.95
CA ALA A 69 13.52 -3.17 3.20
C ALA A 69 12.73 -4.22 4.00
N GLY A 70 11.42 -4.01 4.19
CA GLY A 70 10.55 -4.97 4.89
C GLY A 70 10.30 -6.25 4.07
N TRP A 71 10.15 -6.12 2.76
CA TRP A 71 9.93 -7.24 1.86
C TRP A 71 11.12 -8.20 1.86
N THR A 72 12.34 -7.69 1.68
CA THR A 72 13.57 -8.50 1.69
C THR A 72 13.88 -9.11 3.06
N SER A 73 13.40 -8.50 4.15
CA SER A 73 13.63 -8.99 5.52
C SER A 73 12.68 -10.11 5.95
N SER A 74 11.54 -10.27 5.27
CA SER A 74 10.52 -11.25 5.65
C SER A 74 10.67 -12.59 4.93
N HIS A 75 10.31 -13.69 5.59
CA HIS A 75 10.08 -14.98 4.94
C HIS A 75 8.60 -15.09 4.61
N HIS A 76 8.24 -14.72 3.39
CA HIS A 76 6.85 -14.69 2.94
C HIS A 76 6.61 -15.80 1.91
N PRO A 77 5.42 -16.45 1.92
CA PRO A 77 5.14 -17.46 0.93
C PRO A 77 4.76 -16.79 -0.40
N ARG A 78 5.15 -17.42 -1.52
CA ARG A 78 4.94 -16.90 -2.88
C ARG A 78 3.45 -16.72 -3.18
N TRP A 79 3.14 -15.77 -4.07
CA TRP A 79 1.80 -15.60 -4.63
C TRP A 79 1.36 -16.88 -5.33
N ARG A 80 0.15 -17.33 -5.00
CA ARG A 80 -0.53 -18.42 -5.72
C ARG A 80 -1.49 -17.80 -6.74
N VAL A 81 -1.89 -18.57 -7.75
CA VAL A 81 -2.91 -18.14 -8.73
C VAL A 81 -4.18 -17.67 -8.02
N VAL A 82 -4.66 -18.43 -7.01
CA VAL A 82 -5.85 -18.05 -6.23
C VAL A 82 -5.67 -16.72 -5.49
N ASP A 83 -4.45 -16.40 -5.05
CA ASP A 83 -4.17 -15.15 -4.35
C ASP A 83 -4.30 -13.97 -5.33
N ILE A 84 -3.81 -14.12 -6.57
CA ILE A 84 -3.94 -13.13 -7.64
C ILE A 84 -5.40 -12.95 -8.02
N VAL A 85 -6.12 -14.04 -8.30
CA VAL A 85 -7.53 -13.99 -8.70
C VAL A 85 -8.39 -13.30 -7.65
N VAL A 86 -8.24 -13.65 -6.37
CA VAL A 86 -9.00 -12.98 -5.31
C VAL A 86 -8.61 -11.50 -5.20
N ALA A 87 -7.33 -11.18 -5.28
CA ALA A 87 -6.88 -9.79 -5.26
C ALA A 87 -7.48 -8.99 -6.43
N SER A 88 -7.52 -9.54 -7.65
CA SER A 88 -8.12 -8.89 -8.81
C SER A 88 -9.62 -8.67 -8.61
N VAL A 89 -10.35 -9.66 -8.10
CA VAL A 89 -11.79 -9.54 -7.81
C VAL A 89 -12.05 -8.45 -6.77
N LEU A 90 -11.25 -8.40 -5.69
CA LEU A 90 -11.35 -7.34 -4.68
C LEU A 90 -11.01 -5.97 -5.25
N GLY A 91 -9.98 -5.88 -6.09
CA GLY A 91 -9.61 -4.64 -6.77
C GLY A 91 -10.71 -4.15 -7.70
N VAL A 92 -11.33 -5.03 -8.48
CA VAL A 92 -12.47 -4.68 -9.35
C VAL A 92 -13.67 -4.23 -8.53
N ALA A 93 -14.03 -4.96 -7.48
CA ALA A 93 -15.11 -4.58 -6.58
C ALA A 93 -14.83 -3.23 -5.88
N GLY A 94 -13.58 -3.01 -5.45
CA GLY A 94 -13.09 -1.75 -4.91
C GLY A 94 -13.21 -0.63 -5.95
N GLY A 95 -12.78 -0.85 -7.18
CA GLY A 95 -12.89 0.14 -8.26
C GLY A 95 -14.33 0.55 -8.53
N LEU A 96 -15.28 -0.40 -8.54
CA LEU A 96 -16.71 -0.10 -8.65
C LEU A 96 -17.23 0.70 -7.47
N LEU A 97 -16.80 0.38 -6.24
CA LEU A 97 -17.08 1.19 -5.06
C LEU A 97 -16.56 2.62 -5.24
N LEU A 98 -15.34 2.80 -5.74
CA LEU A 98 -14.78 4.13 -6.00
C LEU A 98 -15.57 4.88 -7.07
N VAL A 99 -16.00 4.21 -8.14
CA VAL A 99 -16.87 4.83 -9.17
C VAL A 99 -18.16 5.36 -8.55
N VAL A 100 -18.86 4.54 -7.78
CA VAL A 100 -20.11 4.94 -7.11
C VAL A 100 -19.85 6.08 -6.13
N TRP A 101 -18.79 5.99 -5.34
CA TRP A 101 -18.39 7.03 -4.41
C TRP A 101 -18.13 8.37 -5.12
N ASN A 102 -17.31 8.36 -6.18
CA ASN A 102 -16.92 9.55 -6.93
C ASN A 102 -18.14 10.26 -7.54
N VAL A 103 -19.08 9.51 -8.13
CA VAL A 103 -20.22 10.08 -8.84
C VAL A 103 -21.39 10.43 -7.91
N ALA A 104 -21.74 9.55 -6.98
CA ALA A 104 -22.99 9.65 -6.24
C ALA A 104 -22.86 10.35 -4.88
N ALA A 105 -21.69 10.24 -4.22
CA ALA A 105 -21.55 10.63 -2.82
C ALA A 105 -20.53 11.75 -2.59
N TYR A 106 -19.41 11.74 -3.31
CA TYR A 106 -18.31 12.67 -3.03
C TYR A 106 -18.71 14.14 -3.20
N GLY A 107 -19.43 14.50 -4.26
CA GLY A 107 -19.88 15.88 -4.51
C GLY A 107 -20.74 16.46 -3.37
N PRO A 108 -21.88 15.83 -3.03
CA PRO A 108 -22.73 16.29 -1.93
C PRO A 108 -22.02 16.30 -0.57
N VAL A 109 -21.20 15.30 -0.28
CA VAL A 109 -20.50 15.18 1.01
C VAL A 109 -19.39 16.22 1.13
N SER A 110 -18.61 16.44 0.08
CA SER A 110 -17.59 17.49 0.07
C SER A 110 -18.19 18.89 0.17
N ALA A 111 -19.33 19.15 -0.49
CA ALA A 111 -20.06 20.40 -0.33
C ALA A 111 -20.54 20.63 1.11
N ALA A 112 -21.04 19.59 1.78
CA ALA A 112 -21.43 19.67 3.19
C ALA A 112 -20.25 19.95 4.15
N LEU A 113 -19.03 19.58 3.75
CA LEU A 113 -17.79 19.76 4.54
C LEU A 113 -17.01 21.02 4.13
N ALA A 114 -17.48 21.78 3.13
CA ALA A 114 -16.75 22.92 2.56
C ALA A 114 -16.55 24.10 3.53
N PHE A 115 -17.32 24.15 4.64
CA PHE A 115 -17.18 25.19 5.67
C PHE A 115 -15.82 25.14 6.39
N PHE A 116 -15.15 23.99 6.40
CA PHE A 116 -13.82 23.82 6.95
C PHE A 116 -13.01 22.94 6.01
N PRO A 117 -12.15 23.51 5.14
CA PRO A 117 -11.49 22.76 4.07
C PRO A 117 -10.79 21.47 4.53
N PRO A 118 -10.10 21.41 5.70
CA PRO A 118 -9.54 20.15 6.19
C PRO A 118 -10.57 19.04 6.42
N ALA A 119 -11.82 19.35 6.72
CA ALA A 119 -12.88 18.38 6.99
C ALA A 119 -13.13 17.44 5.81
N SER A 120 -12.85 17.83 4.56
CA SER A 120 -12.98 16.93 3.41
C SER A 120 -12.10 15.69 3.52
N ALA A 121 -11.00 15.76 4.27
CA ALA A 121 -10.11 14.61 4.51
C ALA A 121 -10.78 13.51 5.35
N LEU A 122 -11.86 13.81 6.08
CA LEU A 122 -12.59 12.83 6.89
C LEU A 122 -13.26 11.73 6.05
N VAL A 123 -13.41 11.94 4.74
CA VAL A 123 -13.96 10.93 3.83
C VAL A 123 -12.90 10.26 2.95
N ALA A 124 -11.62 10.59 3.15
CA ALA A 124 -10.51 10.04 2.38
C ALA A 124 -10.42 8.51 2.45
N GLY A 125 -10.81 7.92 3.58
CA GLY A 125 -10.69 6.48 3.81
C GLY A 125 -11.52 5.60 2.88
N VAL A 126 -12.48 6.14 2.12
CA VAL A 126 -13.20 5.36 1.09
C VAL A 126 -12.26 4.95 -0.05
N TRP A 127 -11.35 5.85 -0.47
CA TRP A 127 -10.36 5.54 -1.51
C TRP A 127 -9.29 4.56 -1.05
N LEU A 128 -9.02 4.48 0.26
CA LEU A 128 -7.96 3.62 0.80
C LEU A 128 -8.45 2.19 1.13
N LEU A 129 -9.77 1.98 1.11
CA LEU A 129 -10.41 0.73 1.52
C LEU A 129 -9.95 -0.48 0.67
N PRO A 130 -9.87 -0.40 -0.68
CA PRO A 130 -9.48 -1.55 -1.52
C PRO A 130 -8.09 -2.09 -1.18
N GLY A 131 -7.12 -1.22 -0.93
CA GLY A 131 -5.75 -1.55 -0.59
C GLY A 131 -5.66 -2.23 0.77
N VAL A 132 -6.25 -1.63 1.81
CA VAL A 132 -6.25 -2.23 3.15
C VAL A 132 -6.96 -3.60 3.14
N LEU A 133 -8.09 -3.71 2.44
CA LEU A 133 -8.84 -4.97 2.31
C LEU A 133 -8.01 -6.05 1.60
N GLY A 134 -7.38 -5.72 0.47
CA GLY A 134 -6.52 -6.65 -0.26
C GLY A 134 -5.36 -7.16 0.59
N GLY A 135 -4.68 -6.26 1.31
CA GLY A 135 -3.62 -6.63 2.25
C GLY A 135 -4.08 -7.63 3.31
N LEU A 136 -5.23 -7.39 3.95
CA LEU A 136 -5.77 -8.22 5.03
C LEU A 136 -6.29 -9.58 4.56
N VAL A 137 -6.91 -9.63 3.36
CA VAL A 137 -7.50 -10.84 2.79
C VAL A 137 -6.43 -11.73 2.18
N VAL A 138 -5.55 -11.18 1.35
CA VAL A 138 -4.59 -11.95 0.54
C VAL A 138 -3.34 -12.30 1.36
N ARG A 139 -2.91 -11.42 2.27
CA ARG A 139 -1.77 -11.63 3.19
C ARG A 139 -0.46 -11.96 2.47
N ARG A 140 -0.20 -11.27 1.36
CA ARG A 140 1.04 -11.35 0.57
C ARG A 140 1.71 -9.98 0.49
N PRO A 141 3.05 -9.93 0.40
CA PRO A 141 3.73 -8.70 0.05
C PRO A 141 3.27 -8.18 -1.31
N GLY A 142 2.96 -6.89 -1.35
CA GLY A 142 2.41 -6.17 -2.49
C GLY A 142 0.89 -6.31 -2.65
N ALA A 143 0.18 -7.00 -1.75
CA ALA A 143 -1.25 -7.22 -1.93
C ALA A 143 -2.08 -5.95 -1.80
N ALA A 144 -1.73 -5.05 -0.87
CA ALA A 144 -2.44 -3.79 -0.71
C ALA A 144 -2.18 -2.86 -1.90
N VAL A 145 -0.94 -2.78 -2.36
CA VAL A 145 -0.58 -2.02 -3.57
C VAL A 145 -1.33 -2.53 -4.79
N TYR A 146 -1.34 -3.85 -4.99
CA TYR A 146 -1.97 -4.46 -6.16
C TYR A 146 -3.48 -4.22 -6.19
N THR A 147 -4.19 -4.44 -5.08
CA THR A 147 -5.65 -4.25 -5.06
C THR A 147 -6.05 -2.80 -5.22
N GLU A 148 -5.32 -1.87 -4.59
CA GLU A 148 -5.57 -0.43 -4.75
C GLU A 148 -5.30 0.03 -6.17
N LEU A 149 -4.19 -0.41 -6.77
CA LEU A 149 -3.87 -0.05 -8.15
C LEU A 149 -4.91 -0.57 -9.15
N VAL A 150 -5.39 -1.80 -8.99
CA VAL A 150 -6.48 -2.34 -9.83
C VAL A 150 -7.76 -1.53 -9.65
N ALA A 151 -8.12 -1.16 -8.41
CA ALA A 151 -9.28 -0.33 -8.12
C ALA A 151 -9.17 1.06 -8.77
N ALA A 152 -8.02 1.70 -8.62
CA ALA A 152 -7.72 3.02 -9.17
C ALA A 152 -7.72 3.03 -10.70
N VAL A 153 -7.12 2.02 -11.35
CA VAL A 153 -7.14 1.85 -12.81
C VAL A 153 -8.56 1.70 -13.31
N LEU A 154 -9.38 0.84 -12.68
CA LEU A 154 -10.78 0.68 -13.08
C LEU A 154 -11.55 2.01 -12.92
N SER A 155 -11.40 2.68 -11.78
CA SER A 155 -12.05 3.97 -11.53
C SER A 155 -11.67 5.03 -12.55
N ALA A 156 -10.38 5.11 -12.92
CA ALA A 156 -9.88 6.03 -13.93
C ALA A 156 -10.43 5.70 -15.33
N LEU A 157 -10.50 4.41 -15.69
CA LEU A 157 -10.99 3.95 -16.99
C LEU A 157 -12.50 4.21 -17.18
N VAL A 158 -13.30 4.06 -16.12
CA VAL A 158 -14.72 4.45 -16.16
C VAL A 158 -14.88 5.96 -16.29
N GLY A 159 -13.93 6.72 -15.77
CA GLY A 159 -13.89 8.18 -15.85
C GLY A 159 -14.27 8.83 -14.53
N ASN A 160 -13.43 9.75 -14.06
CA ASN A 160 -13.67 10.59 -12.89
C ASN A 160 -12.96 11.94 -13.08
N GLN A 161 -13.24 12.92 -12.20
CA GLN A 161 -12.70 14.27 -12.34
C GLN A 161 -11.17 14.40 -12.19
N TRP A 162 -10.49 13.39 -11.63
CA TRP A 162 -9.04 13.40 -11.44
C TRP A 162 -8.28 12.68 -12.57
N GLY A 163 -8.98 11.96 -13.45
CA GLY A 163 -8.40 11.30 -14.62
C GLY A 163 -7.25 10.36 -14.25
N PHE A 164 -6.13 10.50 -14.96
CA PHE A 164 -4.94 9.67 -14.75
C PHE A 164 -4.32 9.84 -13.35
N ALA A 165 -4.57 10.96 -12.67
CA ALA A 165 -4.02 11.17 -11.33
C ALA A 165 -4.47 10.08 -10.35
N THR A 166 -5.71 9.60 -10.50
CA THR A 166 -6.26 8.46 -9.75
C THR A 166 -5.31 7.27 -9.71
N VAL A 167 -4.65 6.95 -10.84
CA VAL A 167 -3.81 5.75 -10.96
C VAL A 167 -2.56 5.84 -10.09
N TRP A 168 -1.86 6.98 -10.13
CA TRP A 168 -0.67 7.15 -9.30
C TRP A 168 -1.01 7.46 -7.85
N TYR A 169 -2.17 8.06 -7.55
CA TYR A 169 -2.71 8.15 -6.19
C TYR A 169 -2.92 6.77 -5.59
N GLY A 170 -3.66 5.88 -6.28
CA GLY A 170 -3.91 4.52 -5.79
C GLY A 170 -2.62 3.70 -5.60
N LEU A 171 -1.60 3.91 -6.44
CA LEU A 171 -0.28 3.31 -6.23
C LEU A 171 0.34 3.76 -4.89
N LEU A 172 0.34 5.07 -4.62
CA LEU A 172 0.97 5.65 -3.43
C LEU A 172 0.17 5.33 -2.16
N GLU A 173 -1.15 5.41 -2.22
CA GLU A 173 -2.07 5.07 -1.14
C GLU A 173 -1.92 3.59 -0.74
N GLY A 174 -1.92 2.70 -1.74
CA GLY A 174 -1.66 1.28 -1.54
C GLY A 174 -0.28 1.03 -0.93
N LEU A 175 0.75 1.76 -1.36
CA LEU A 175 2.09 1.71 -0.75
C LEU A 175 2.09 2.19 0.71
N GLY A 176 1.29 3.20 1.04
CA GLY A 176 1.12 3.66 2.41
C GLY A 176 0.65 2.56 3.35
N ALA A 177 -0.38 1.81 2.95
CA ALA A 177 -0.83 0.63 3.69
C ALA A 177 0.22 -0.49 3.71
N GLU A 178 0.85 -0.76 2.57
CA GLU A 178 1.80 -1.85 2.40
C GLU A 178 3.08 -1.67 3.22
N VAL A 179 3.60 -0.44 3.34
CA VAL A 179 4.76 -0.15 4.18
C VAL A 179 4.50 -0.52 5.63
N VAL A 180 3.29 -0.26 6.15
CA VAL A 180 2.93 -0.65 7.53
C VAL A 180 2.92 -2.17 7.67
N LEU A 181 2.33 -2.90 6.72
CA LEU A 181 2.33 -4.37 6.72
C LEU A 181 3.76 -4.94 6.61
N ALA A 182 4.62 -4.29 5.83
CA ALA A 182 6.03 -4.63 5.69
C ALA A 182 6.81 -4.39 6.98
N LEU A 183 6.55 -3.30 7.72
CA LEU A 183 7.13 -3.03 9.04
C LEU A 183 6.71 -4.09 10.08
N MET A 184 5.49 -4.63 9.95
CA MET A 184 5.03 -5.78 10.73
C MET A 184 5.53 -7.13 10.19
N LEU A 185 6.41 -7.10 9.19
CA LEU A 185 7.00 -8.25 8.50
C LEU A 185 5.98 -9.24 7.93
N TYR A 186 4.75 -8.78 7.66
CA TYR A 186 3.63 -9.63 7.24
C TYR A 186 3.28 -10.74 8.26
N ARG A 187 3.58 -10.52 9.55
CA ARG A 187 3.39 -11.52 10.62
C ARG A 187 2.17 -11.28 11.48
N ARG A 188 1.65 -10.04 11.51
CA ARG A 188 0.53 -9.63 12.36
C ARG A 188 -0.66 -9.30 11.49
N TRP A 189 -1.82 -9.85 11.85
CA TRP A 189 -3.07 -9.69 11.13
C TRP A 189 -4.20 -9.45 12.13
N GLY A 190 -5.32 -8.89 11.67
CA GLY A 190 -6.46 -8.54 12.53
C GLY A 190 -6.60 -7.04 12.72
N LEU A 191 -7.42 -6.63 13.68
CA LEU A 191 -7.82 -5.23 13.84
C LEU A 191 -6.62 -4.27 14.00
N PRO A 192 -5.61 -4.53 14.86
CA PRO A 192 -4.48 -3.61 15.00
C PRO A 192 -3.69 -3.40 13.70
N ALA A 193 -3.50 -4.47 12.92
CA ALA A 193 -2.82 -4.38 11.63
C ALA A 193 -3.66 -3.60 10.60
N ALA A 194 -4.99 -3.79 10.62
CA ALA A 194 -5.92 -3.09 9.76
C ALA A 194 -5.95 -1.58 10.06
N LEU A 195 -6.07 -1.21 11.34
CA LEU A 195 -6.05 0.19 11.78
C LEU A 195 -4.72 0.86 11.43
N ALA A 196 -3.60 0.17 11.65
CA ALA A 196 -2.28 0.71 11.33
C ALA A 196 -2.08 0.87 9.81
N ALA A 197 -2.50 -0.11 9.01
CA ALA A 197 -2.43 -0.01 7.54
C ALA A 197 -3.31 1.13 7.00
N GLY A 198 -4.52 1.28 7.54
CA GLY A 198 -5.40 2.42 7.26
C GLY A 198 -4.79 3.77 7.65
N ALA A 199 -4.14 3.84 8.81
CA ALA A 199 -3.39 5.04 9.22
C ALA A 199 -2.25 5.36 8.24
N GLY A 200 -1.47 4.35 7.82
CA GLY A 200 -0.37 4.53 6.88
C GLY A 200 -0.84 5.06 5.52
N ALA A 201 -1.91 4.50 4.98
CA ALA A 201 -2.53 5.02 3.76
C ALA A 201 -3.09 6.44 3.96
N GLY A 202 -3.70 6.71 5.13
CA GLY A 202 -4.21 8.02 5.52
C GLY A 202 -3.13 9.11 5.60
N VAL A 203 -1.94 8.76 6.12
CA VAL A 203 -0.78 9.66 6.10
C VAL A 203 -0.39 10.01 4.67
N VAL A 204 -0.33 9.00 3.79
CA VAL A 204 0.10 9.22 2.40
C VAL A 204 -0.88 10.13 1.65
N VAL A 205 -2.19 9.82 1.67
CA VAL A 205 -3.19 10.65 0.98
C VAL A 205 -3.26 12.05 1.60
N GLY A 206 -3.20 12.16 2.93
CA GLY A 206 -3.23 13.45 3.62
C GLY A 206 -2.05 14.34 3.23
N LEU A 207 -0.85 13.77 3.11
CA LEU A 207 0.34 14.49 2.65
C LEU A 207 0.24 14.86 1.17
N LEU A 208 -0.19 13.93 0.31
CA LEU A 208 -0.35 14.19 -1.12
C LEU A 208 -1.35 15.32 -1.36
N ASP A 209 -2.54 15.24 -0.79
CA ASP A 209 -3.57 16.28 -0.94
C ASP A 209 -3.09 17.64 -0.41
N SER A 210 -2.44 17.66 0.75
CA SER A 210 -1.92 18.89 1.35
C SER A 210 -0.82 19.56 0.51
N LEU A 211 -0.10 18.78 -0.30
CA LEU A 211 1.00 19.29 -1.13
C LEU A 211 0.58 19.56 -2.58
N VAL A 212 -0.35 18.77 -3.12
CA VAL A 212 -0.78 18.82 -4.52
C VAL A 212 -2.03 19.69 -4.68
N TYR A 213 -3.05 19.51 -3.85
CA TYR A 213 -4.33 20.21 -3.96
C TYR A 213 -4.43 21.44 -3.06
N TYR A 214 -3.72 21.44 -1.92
CA TYR A 214 -3.76 22.53 -0.94
C TYR A 214 -2.38 23.14 -0.61
N PRO A 215 -1.53 23.47 -1.61
CA PRO A 215 -0.18 23.96 -1.35
C PRO A 215 -0.14 25.28 -0.58
N GLU A 216 -1.18 26.11 -0.68
CA GLU A 216 -1.26 27.42 -0.04
C GLU A 216 -1.79 27.38 1.40
N LEU A 217 -2.29 26.23 1.88
CA LEU A 217 -2.78 26.13 3.25
C LEU A 217 -1.63 26.36 4.26
N PRO A 218 -1.88 27.11 5.37
CA PRO A 218 -0.96 27.19 6.49
C PRO A 218 -0.57 25.80 6.99
N ALA A 219 0.67 25.67 7.50
CA ALA A 219 1.20 24.38 7.98
C ALA A 219 0.31 23.73 9.05
N GLU A 220 -0.31 24.55 9.90
CA GLU A 220 -1.26 24.11 10.93
C GLU A 220 -2.49 23.44 10.32
N LEU A 221 -3.09 24.04 9.28
CA LEU A 221 -4.26 23.47 8.60
C LEU A 221 -3.91 22.23 7.77
N LYS A 222 -2.69 22.17 7.20
CA LYS A 222 -2.17 20.94 6.57
C LYS A 222 -2.03 19.82 7.59
N ALA A 223 -1.50 20.11 8.79
CA ALA A 223 -1.40 19.12 9.85
C ALA A 223 -2.79 18.60 10.28
N VAL A 224 -3.80 19.48 10.36
CA VAL A 224 -5.19 19.08 10.63
C VAL A 224 -5.75 18.22 9.49
N TYR A 225 -5.50 18.58 8.23
CA TYR A 225 -5.91 17.79 7.06
C TYR A 225 -5.35 16.37 7.13
N VAL A 226 -4.03 16.24 7.37
CA VAL A 226 -3.36 14.95 7.53
C VAL A 226 -3.96 14.17 8.71
N ALA A 227 -4.20 14.81 9.85
CA ALA A 227 -4.80 14.16 11.00
C ALA A 227 -6.20 13.60 10.67
N PHE A 228 -7.02 14.36 9.95
CA PHE A 228 -8.35 13.92 9.52
C PHE A 228 -8.28 12.79 8.49
N ALA A 229 -7.35 12.85 7.54
CA ALA A 229 -7.09 11.76 6.59
C ALA A 229 -6.67 10.47 7.32
N VAL A 230 -5.81 10.58 8.34
CA VAL A 230 -5.40 9.45 9.19
C VAL A 230 -6.59 8.89 9.96
N VAL A 231 -7.41 9.73 10.59
CA VAL A 231 -8.63 9.28 11.28
C VAL A 231 -9.57 8.56 10.32
N SER A 232 -9.78 9.12 9.12
CA SER A 232 -10.59 8.48 8.09
C SER A 232 -10.01 7.14 7.64
N GLY A 233 -8.70 7.08 7.39
CA GLY A 233 -8.01 5.85 7.05
C GLY A 233 -8.10 4.79 8.16
N VAL A 234 -7.98 5.17 9.43
CA VAL A 234 -8.13 4.25 10.56
C VAL A 234 -9.56 3.70 10.64
N VAL A 235 -10.56 4.58 10.57
CA VAL A 235 -11.96 4.22 10.80
C VAL A 235 -12.58 3.55 9.57
N VAL A 236 -12.55 4.22 8.42
CA VAL A 236 -13.20 3.75 7.20
C VAL A 236 -12.38 2.64 6.55
N ALA A 237 -11.10 2.88 6.25
CA ALA A 237 -10.29 1.88 5.56
C ALA A 237 -9.86 0.74 6.50
N GLY A 238 -9.34 1.06 7.69
CA GLY A 238 -8.84 0.09 8.66
C GLY A 238 -9.94 -0.76 9.27
N ALA A 239 -10.82 -0.15 10.08
CA ALA A 239 -11.88 -0.89 10.75
C ALA A 239 -12.91 -1.44 9.74
N GLY A 240 -13.23 -0.69 8.69
CA GLY A 240 -14.12 -1.14 7.62
C GLY A 240 -13.55 -2.35 6.86
N ALA A 241 -12.29 -2.32 6.41
CA ALA A 241 -11.69 -3.48 5.74
C ALA A 241 -11.59 -4.70 6.66
N TRP A 242 -11.32 -4.49 7.95
CA TRP A 242 -11.32 -5.58 8.93
C TRP A 242 -12.72 -6.20 9.08
N ALA A 243 -13.77 -5.39 9.20
CA ALA A 243 -15.15 -5.85 9.27
C ALA A 243 -15.56 -6.60 7.99
N LEU A 244 -15.23 -6.06 6.81
CA LEU A 244 -15.46 -6.71 5.52
C LEU A 244 -14.72 -8.04 5.41
N THR A 245 -13.46 -8.10 5.85
CA THR A 245 -12.69 -9.35 5.87
C THR A 245 -13.39 -10.42 6.71
N ARG A 246 -13.97 -10.04 7.86
CA ARG A 246 -14.72 -10.97 8.71
C ARG A 246 -16.03 -11.42 8.07
N ALA A 247 -16.78 -10.48 7.47
CA ALA A 247 -18.02 -10.79 6.76
C ALA A 247 -17.77 -11.76 5.60
N LEU A 248 -16.75 -11.51 4.77
CA LEU A 248 -16.33 -12.38 3.68
C LEU A 248 -15.83 -13.75 4.17
N ALA A 249 -15.17 -13.80 5.34
CA ALA A 249 -14.77 -15.06 5.93
C ALA A 249 -15.98 -15.89 6.39
N ALA A 250 -17.02 -15.24 6.93
CA ALA A 250 -18.24 -15.90 7.40
C ALA A 250 -19.07 -16.52 6.26
N THR A 251 -18.96 -16.02 5.02
CA THR A 251 -19.61 -16.62 3.85
C THR A 251 -18.86 -17.84 3.29
N GLY A 252 -17.66 -18.14 3.79
CA GLY A 252 -16.80 -19.19 3.25
C GLY A 252 -16.02 -18.79 1.99
N ALA A 253 -16.26 -17.59 1.42
CA ALA A 253 -15.58 -17.12 0.21
C ALA A 253 -14.06 -17.06 0.35
N LEU A 254 -13.56 -16.87 1.59
CA LEU A 254 -12.12 -16.79 1.87
C LEU A 254 -11.48 -18.15 2.25
N ALA A 255 -12.22 -19.27 2.20
CA ALA A 255 -11.72 -20.58 2.60
C ALA A 255 -10.38 -21.00 1.95
N PRO A 256 -10.09 -20.68 0.67
CA PRO A 256 -8.80 -21.00 0.05
C PRO A 256 -7.61 -20.15 0.54
N LEU A 257 -7.87 -19.06 1.27
CA LEU A 257 -6.88 -18.07 1.68
C LEU A 257 -6.39 -18.25 3.11
N ALA A 258 -5.29 -17.57 3.45
CA ALA A 258 -4.79 -17.52 4.83
C ALA A 258 -5.76 -16.78 5.77
N SER A 259 -6.55 -15.84 5.25
CA SER A 259 -7.57 -15.09 5.97
C SER A 259 -8.78 -15.93 6.39
N GLY A 260 -9.26 -16.85 5.54
CA GLY A 260 -10.38 -17.74 5.88
C GLY A 260 -10.05 -18.83 6.89
N ARG A 261 -8.80 -19.33 6.92
CA ARG A 261 -8.35 -20.39 7.85
C ARG A 261 -8.30 -19.97 9.32
N GLY A 262 -8.31 -18.67 9.62
CA GLY A 262 -8.39 -18.15 10.98
C GLY A 262 -9.83 -18.03 11.51
N ALA A 263 -10.82 -17.94 10.61
CA ALA A 263 -12.23 -17.79 10.97
C ALA A 263 -12.90 -19.13 11.34
N SER A 264 -12.36 -20.27 10.88
CA SER A 264 -12.83 -21.61 11.23
C SER A 264 -12.41 -22.10 12.62
N ARG A 265 -11.78 -21.24 13.43
CA ARG A 265 -11.34 -21.54 14.81
C ARG A 265 -12.01 -20.66 15.88
N VAL A 266 -13.12 -20.00 15.53
CA VAL A 266 -13.99 -19.28 16.47
C VAL A 266 -15.29 -20.05 16.60
#